data_AF-A0A1V2I4K0-F1
#
_entry.id   AF-A0A1V2I4K0-F1
#
_cell.length_a   1.000
_cell.length_b   1.000
_cell.length_c   1.000
_cell.angle_alpha   90.00
_cell.angle_beta   90.00
_cell.angle_gamma   90.00
#
_symmetry.space_group_name_H-M   'P 1'
#
loop_
_entity.id
_entity.type
_entity.pdbx_description
1 polymer ?
#
loop_
_entity_poly.entity_id
_entity_poly.type
_entity_poly.pdbx_seq_one_letter_code
_entity_poly.pdbx_strand_id
1 'polypeptide(L)'
;MRVELNRGGFASPYATGGGGTVLEHAYGAVLLAALLQGVPVSGLGNEVRPREVRFQQSATCPVDDLVVLGDCPTGPRTIYIGVRRAPTIAAGSPAFVELLVDYLRMVVDRQAGLDVGRERLGLAVASPHKGASQVRQLGFFARRRPDNTSFRAYVGEPMATSRDVRTRLGHLDAAVAKAVTQACVLLAGQGSGTLAF
;
A
#
# COMPACT_ATOMS: atom_id res chain seq x y z
N MET A 1 25.94 40.61 -17.07
CA MET A 1 24.69 40.34 -17.81
C MET A 1 24.30 38.89 -17.52
N ARG A 2 23.39 38.68 -16.56
CA ARG A 2 22.94 37.37 -16.07
C ARG A 2 21.67 37.01 -16.82
N VAL A 3 21.63 35.83 -17.43
CA VAL A 3 20.41 35.25 -18.02
C VAL A 3 19.82 34.33 -16.96
N GLU A 4 18.70 34.72 -16.36
CA GLU A 4 17.89 33.85 -15.52
C GLU A 4 17.04 32.95 -16.43
N LEU A 5 17.33 31.64 -16.43
CA LEU A 5 16.45 30.64 -17.00
C LEU A 5 15.32 30.39 -16.01
N ASN A 6 14.19 31.04 -16.26
CA ASN A 6 12.90 30.76 -15.63
C ASN A 6 12.53 29.29 -15.92
N ARG A 7 12.84 28.37 -14.99
CA ARG A 7 12.33 27.00 -15.02
C ARG A 7 10.89 27.05 -14.53
N GLY A 8 9.97 27.35 -15.46
CA GLY A 8 8.55 27.07 -15.28
C GLY A 8 8.38 25.62 -14.87
N GLY A 9 7.88 25.40 -13.66
CA GLY A 9 7.49 24.09 -13.18
C GLY A 9 6.33 23.59 -14.02
N PHE A 10 6.64 22.72 -14.99
CA PHE A 10 5.63 21.93 -15.68
C PHE A 10 5.11 20.89 -14.68
N ALA A 11 4.09 21.26 -13.90
CA ALA A 11 3.17 20.26 -13.36
C ALA A 11 2.52 19.58 -14.57
N SER A 12 2.79 18.29 -14.77
CA SER A 12 2.16 17.58 -15.89
C SER A 12 0.64 17.56 -15.68
N PRO A 13 -0.18 17.46 -16.75
CA PRO A 13 -1.64 17.44 -16.66
C PRO A 13 -2.21 16.30 -15.80
N TYR A 14 -1.36 15.36 -15.35
CA TYR A 14 -1.69 14.33 -14.36
C TYR A 14 -1.72 14.84 -12.92
N ALA A 15 -1.18 16.03 -12.64
CA ALA A 15 -1.00 16.57 -11.29
C ALA A 15 -2.22 17.32 -10.73
N THR A 16 -3.25 17.65 -11.53
CA THR A 16 -4.39 18.45 -11.02
C THR A 16 -5.78 18.01 -11.50
N GLY A 17 -5.96 16.81 -12.07
CA GLY A 17 -7.29 16.46 -12.58
C GLY A 17 -7.51 15.04 -13.12
N GLY A 18 -6.80 14.04 -12.60
CA GLY A 18 -7.06 12.64 -12.93
C GLY A 18 -8.11 12.02 -11.99
N GLY A 19 -8.93 11.08 -12.47
CA GLY A 19 -9.94 10.42 -11.63
C GLY A 19 -9.40 9.69 -10.38
N GLY A 20 -8.08 9.56 -10.22
CA GLY A 20 -7.43 9.12 -8.99
C GLY A 20 -7.52 10.15 -7.85
N THR A 21 -7.39 11.46 -8.15
CA THR A 21 -7.48 12.51 -7.13
C THR A 21 -8.87 12.58 -6.53
N VAL A 22 -9.93 12.40 -7.33
CA VAL A 22 -11.31 12.39 -6.81
C VAL A 22 -11.53 11.25 -5.82
N LEU A 23 -10.97 10.07 -6.08
CA LEU A 23 -11.07 8.95 -5.14
C LEU A 23 -10.27 9.22 -3.86
N GLU A 24 -9.07 9.77 -3.98
CA GLU A 24 -8.23 10.15 -2.83
C GLU A 24 -8.94 11.17 -1.94
N HIS A 25 -9.49 12.25 -2.53
CA HIS A 25 -10.24 13.26 -1.78
C HIS A 25 -11.50 12.67 -1.14
N ALA A 26 -12.27 11.87 -1.89
CA ALA A 26 -13.49 11.25 -1.36
C ALA A 26 -13.17 10.28 -0.20
N TYR A 27 -12.14 9.45 -0.34
CA TYR A 27 -11.72 8.53 0.70
C TYR A 27 -11.11 9.26 1.90
N GLY A 28 -10.31 10.30 1.66
CA GLY A 28 -9.78 11.18 2.69
C GLY A 28 -10.88 11.90 3.47
N ALA A 29 -11.95 12.36 2.81
CA ALA A 29 -13.11 12.94 3.47
C ALA A 29 -13.81 11.93 4.41
N VAL A 30 -13.89 10.65 4.02
CA VAL A 30 -14.40 9.57 4.88
C VAL A 30 -13.50 9.38 6.11
N LEU A 31 -12.18 9.41 5.94
CA LEU A 31 -11.23 9.30 7.06
C LEU A 31 -11.33 10.48 8.02
N LEU A 32 -11.47 11.70 7.50
CA LEU A 32 -11.68 12.91 8.31
C LEU A 32 -13.02 12.87 9.05
N ALA A 33 -14.09 12.43 8.40
CA ALA A 33 -15.37 12.22 9.08
C ALA A 33 -15.26 11.20 10.22
N ALA A 34 -14.52 10.10 10.00
CA ALA A 34 -14.27 9.11 11.04
C ALA A 34 -13.45 9.67 12.22
N LEU A 35 -12.46 10.52 11.93
CA LEU A 35 -11.69 11.26 12.93
C LEU A 35 -12.59 12.16 13.77
N LEU A 36 -13.43 12.98 13.13
CA LEU A 36 -14.33 13.90 13.83
C LEU A 36 -15.39 13.18 14.66
N GLN A 37 -15.84 12.01 14.22
CA GLN A 37 -16.82 11.20 14.94
C GLN A 37 -16.18 10.30 16.02
N GLY A 38 -14.85 10.18 16.05
CA GLY A 38 -14.16 9.25 16.94
C GLY A 38 -14.57 7.79 16.70
N VAL A 39 -14.78 7.41 15.43
CA VAL A 39 -15.14 6.04 15.05
C VAL A 39 -13.95 5.32 14.38
N PRO A 40 -13.86 3.98 14.48
CA PRO A 40 -12.78 3.23 13.86
C PRO A 40 -12.72 3.40 12.34
N VAL A 41 -11.51 3.34 11.79
CA VAL A 41 -11.29 3.29 10.34
C VAL A 41 -10.90 1.89 9.88
N SER A 42 -11.34 1.54 8.67
CA SER A 42 -11.01 0.25 8.06
C SER A 42 -9.49 0.06 7.94
N GLY A 43 -9.01 -1.14 8.26
CA GLY A 43 -7.58 -1.47 8.20
C GLY A 43 -6.80 -1.11 9.47
N LEU A 44 -7.22 -0.11 10.23
CA LEU A 44 -6.54 0.28 11.47
C LEU A 44 -6.95 -0.58 12.68
N GLY A 45 -8.15 -1.17 12.66
CA GLY A 45 -8.68 -2.03 13.74
C GLY A 45 -9.83 -1.37 14.50
N ASN A 46 -10.80 -2.17 14.94
CA ASN A 46 -12.03 -1.67 15.56
C ASN A 46 -11.80 -1.07 16.97
N GLU A 47 -10.71 -1.47 17.60
CA GLU A 47 -10.23 -0.98 18.89
C GLU A 47 -9.48 0.35 18.80
N VAL A 48 -9.09 0.77 17.59
CA VAL A 48 -8.28 1.97 17.38
C VAL A 48 -9.19 3.16 17.07
N ARG A 49 -8.91 4.32 17.67
CA ARG A 49 -9.57 5.58 17.36
C ARG A 49 -8.61 6.51 16.60
N PRO A 50 -8.98 6.99 15.40
CA PRO A 50 -8.14 7.92 14.66
C PRO A 50 -7.94 9.21 15.46
N ARG A 51 -6.68 9.64 15.57
CA ARG A 51 -6.24 10.92 16.15
C ARG A 51 -5.78 11.88 15.07
N GLU A 52 -5.22 11.37 13.99
CA GLU A 52 -4.58 12.18 12.96
C GLU A 52 -4.79 11.54 11.58
N VAL A 53 -5.12 12.37 10.59
CA VAL A 53 -5.18 12.00 9.17
C VAL A 53 -4.28 12.96 8.41
N ARG A 54 -3.30 12.42 7.69
CA ARG A 54 -2.36 13.19 6.85
C ARG A 54 -2.57 12.83 5.39
N PHE A 55 -2.48 13.84 4.52
CA PHE A 55 -2.57 13.71 3.07
C PHE A 55 -1.19 13.95 2.45
N GLN A 56 -0.88 13.28 1.34
CA GLN A 56 0.27 13.56 0.47
C GLN A 56 1.60 13.75 1.22
N GLN A 57 2.13 12.66 1.77
CA GLN A 57 3.32 12.63 2.62
C GLN A 57 4.64 12.30 1.88
N SER A 58 4.72 12.49 0.55
CA SER A 58 5.83 12.01 -0.30
C SER A 58 7.21 12.46 0.17
N ALA A 59 7.30 13.61 0.83
CA ALA A 59 8.56 14.12 1.40
C ALA A 59 9.13 13.23 2.52
N THR A 60 8.31 12.39 3.16
CA THR A 60 8.68 11.63 4.38
C THR A 60 8.28 10.16 4.36
N CYS A 61 7.49 9.72 3.37
CA CYS A 61 6.98 8.36 3.28
C CYS A 61 6.85 7.93 1.81
N PRO A 62 7.35 6.76 1.40
CA PRO A 62 7.11 6.20 0.06
C PRO A 62 5.64 5.91 -0.25
N VAL A 63 4.83 5.58 0.77
CA VAL A 63 3.38 5.34 0.63
C VAL A 63 2.65 6.51 1.25
N ASP A 64 2.25 7.46 0.42
CA ASP A 64 2.08 8.82 0.88
C ASP A 64 0.69 9.43 0.65
N ASP A 65 -0.14 8.80 -0.18
CA ASP A 65 -1.46 9.34 -0.51
C ASP A 65 -2.24 9.70 0.77
N LEU A 66 -2.35 8.75 1.72
CA LEU A 66 -3.00 8.94 3.01
C LEU A 66 -2.28 8.21 4.15
N VAL A 67 -2.16 8.85 5.31
CA VAL A 67 -1.66 8.23 6.54
C VAL A 67 -2.65 8.49 7.68
N VAL A 68 -3.02 7.44 8.42
CA VAL A 68 -3.88 7.57 9.60
C VAL A 68 -3.16 7.06 10.83
N LEU A 69 -3.07 7.93 11.83
CA LEU A 69 -2.58 7.59 13.16
C LEU A 69 -3.78 7.47 14.10
N GLY A 70 -3.76 6.45 14.96
CA GLY A 70 -4.80 6.30 15.96
C GLY A 70 -4.29 5.72 17.26
N ASP A 71 -5.04 5.98 18.32
CA ASP A 71 -4.75 5.52 19.67
C ASP A 71 -5.51 4.24 20.00
N CYS A 72 -4.85 3.37 20.75
CA CYS A 72 -5.39 2.11 21.21
C CYS A 72 -4.80 1.79 22.60
N PRO A 73 -5.52 1.02 23.45
CA PRO A 73 -5.02 0.69 24.80
C PRO A 73 -3.65 0.01 24.84
N THR A 74 -3.27 -0.71 23.78
CA THR A 74 -1.97 -1.40 23.68
C THR A 74 -0.88 -0.55 23.02
N GLY A 75 -1.18 0.70 22.69
CA GLY A 75 -0.28 1.67 22.07
C GLY A 75 -0.85 2.26 20.77
N PRO A 76 -0.21 3.32 20.25
CA PRO A 76 -0.63 3.94 19.00
C PRO A 76 -0.40 2.98 17.82
N ARG A 77 -1.22 3.15 16.78
CA ARG A 77 -1.10 2.41 15.52
C ARG A 77 -1.18 3.35 14.33
N THR A 78 -0.42 3.04 13.29
CA THR A 78 -0.40 3.78 12.02
C THR A 78 -0.84 2.87 10.87
N ILE A 79 -1.57 3.43 9.91
CA ILE A 79 -1.76 2.82 8.59
C ILE A 79 -1.34 3.79 7.49
N TYR A 80 -0.52 3.30 6.55
CA TYR A 80 -0.08 3.99 5.35
C TYR A 80 -0.88 3.45 4.17
N ILE A 81 -1.53 4.33 3.41
CA ILE A 81 -2.52 3.93 2.41
C ILE A 81 -2.14 4.50 1.05
N GLY A 82 -1.91 3.62 0.09
CA GLY A 82 -1.91 3.97 -1.33
C GLY A 82 -3.34 3.99 -1.87
N VAL A 83 -3.70 4.96 -2.71
CA VAL A 83 -5.02 5.10 -3.34
C VAL A 83 -4.88 4.90 -4.85
N ARG A 84 -5.55 3.89 -5.39
CA ARG A 84 -5.55 3.63 -6.84
C ARG A 84 -6.97 3.33 -7.30
N ARG A 85 -7.50 4.11 -8.23
CA ARG A 85 -8.91 3.98 -8.66
C ARG A 85 -9.24 2.60 -9.24
N ALA A 86 -8.47 2.14 -10.23
CA ALA A 86 -8.69 0.87 -10.91
C ALA A 86 -7.34 0.21 -11.28
N PRO A 87 -6.55 -0.21 -10.28
CA PRO A 87 -5.22 -0.76 -10.53
C PRO A 87 -5.32 -2.12 -11.21
N THR A 88 -4.54 -2.32 -12.26
CA THR A 88 -4.31 -3.68 -12.78
C THR A 88 -3.31 -4.38 -11.86
N ILE A 89 -3.79 -5.36 -11.09
CA ILE A 89 -3.01 -6.09 -10.08
C ILE A 89 -2.25 -7.25 -10.76
N ALA A 90 -1.20 -6.94 -11.50
CA ALA A 90 -0.37 -7.93 -12.18
C ALA A 90 1.03 -7.36 -12.49
N ALA A 91 2.00 -8.25 -12.73
CA ALA A 91 3.38 -7.88 -13.08
C ALA A 91 3.50 -7.05 -14.39
N GLY A 92 2.51 -7.18 -15.27
CA GLY A 92 2.41 -6.43 -16.53
C GLY A 92 2.01 -4.97 -16.35
N SER A 93 1.64 -4.54 -15.13
CA SER A 93 1.24 -3.16 -14.83
C SER A 93 2.39 -2.39 -14.17
N PRO A 94 3.09 -1.49 -14.89
CA PRO A 94 4.22 -0.74 -14.34
C PRO A 94 3.84 0.06 -13.09
N ALA A 95 2.70 0.77 -13.14
CA ALA A 95 2.21 1.55 -12.01
C ALA A 95 1.89 0.73 -10.76
N PHE A 96 1.48 -0.54 -10.93
CA PHE A 96 1.25 -1.43 -9.79
C PHE A 96 2.57 -1.99 -9.25
N VAL A 97 3.54 -2.26 -10.11
CA VAL A 97 4.90 -2.68 -9.70
C VAL A 97 5.59 -1.56 -8.93
N GLU A 98 5.50 -0.31 -9.38
CA GLU A 98 6.02 0.86 -8.66
C GLU A 98 5.40 1.00 -7.28
N LEU A 99 4.07 0.88 -7.16
CA LEU A 99 3.40 0.85 -5.86
C LEU A 99 3.96 -0.26 -4.94
N LEU A 100 4.23 -1.45 -5.47
CA LEU A 100 4.82 -2.54 -4.70
C LEU A 100 6.27 -2.24 -4.29
N VAL A 101 7.05 -1.52 -5.12
CA VAL A 101 8.39 -1.05 -4.73
C VAL A 101 8.29 -0.14 -3.50
N ASP A 102 7.34 0.80 -3.48
CA ASP A 102 7.14 1.68 -2.33
C ASP A 102 6.68 0.91 -1.09
N TYR A 103 5.85 -0.11 -1.25
CA TYR A 103 5.41 -0.97 -0.14
C TYR A 103 6.58 -1.81 0.38
N LEU A 104 7.44 -2.33 -0.48
CA LEU A 104 8.63 -3.09 -0.09
C LEU A 104 9.62 -2.22 0.68
N ARG A 105 9.83 -0.97 0.26
CA ARG A 105 10.63 0.02 1.01
C ARG A 105 10.06 0.22 2.42
N MET A 106 8.74 0.41 2.53
CA MET A 106 8.09 0.51 3.83
C MET A 106 8.27 -0.76 4.68
N VAL A 107 8.20 -1.95 4.08
CA VAL A 107 8.44 -3.22 4.79
C VAL A 107 9.84 -3.27 5.36
N VAL A 108 10.86 -2.86 4.60
CA VAL A 108 12.26 -2.83 5.05
C VAL A 108 12.45 -1.77 6.16
N ASP A 109 12.00 -0.54 5.93
CA ASP A 109 12.27 0.58 6.83
C ASP A 109 11.50 0.49 8.16
N ARG A 110 10.35 -0.20 8.16
CA ARG A 110 9.39 -0.22 9.27
C ARG A 110 9.05 -1.62 9.77
N GLN A 111 9.90 -2.60 9.47
CA GLN A 111 9.68 -4.02 9.76
C GLN A 111 9.19 -4.27 11.20
N ALA A 112 9.90 -3.73 12.20
CA ALA A 112 9.57 -3.96 13.61
C ALA A 112 8.15 -3.50 13.97
N GLY A 113 7.66 -2.41 13.38
CA GLY A 113 6.30 -1.91 13.60
C GLY A 113 5.25 -2.76 12.89
N LEU A 114 5.57 -3.25 11.68
CA LEU A 114 4.70 -4.10 10.88
C LEU A 114 4.52 -5.49 11.52
N ASP A 115 5.61 -6.09 12.02
CA ASP A 115 5.62 -7.43 12.63
C ASP A 115 4.68 -7.52 13.84
N VAL A 116 4.65 -6.48 14.67
CA VAL A 116 3.79 -6.41 15.86
C VAL A 116 2.45 -5.71 15.58
N GLY A 117 2.20 -5.33 14.32
CA GLY A 117 0.96 -4.69 13.87
C GLY A 117 0.71 -3.28 14.41
N ARG A 118 1.76 -2.59 14.90
CA ARG A 118 1.75 -1.15 15.22
C ARG A 118 1.78 -0.29 13.96
N GLU A 119 2.32 -0.81 12.89
CA GLU A 119 2.26 -0.21 11.56
C GLU A 119 1.53 -1.14 10.61
N ARG A 120 0.86 -0.57 9.61
CA ARG A 120 0.09 -1.31 8.61
C ARG A 120 0.18 -0.64 7.26
N LEU A 121 0.09 -1.44 6.21
CA LEU A 121 -0.05 -0.99 4.83
C LEU A 121 -1.47 -1.26 4.34
N GLY A 122 -2.06 -0.29 3.65
CA GLY A 122 -3.40 -0.37 3.06
C GLY A 122 -3.37 0.02 1.59
N LEU A 123 -4.27 -0.54 0.79
CA LEU A 123 -4.50 -0.11 -0.59
C LEU A 123 -5.99 0.18 -0.76
N ALA A 124 -6.34 1.44 -1.00
CA ALA A 124 -7.70 1.86 -1.29
C ALA A 124 -7.98 1.80 -2.80
N VAL A 125 -9.07 1.13 -3.18
CA VAL A 125 -9.47 0.91 -4.58
C VAL A 125 -10.95 1.21 -4.74
N ALA A 126 -11.36 1.81 -5.87
CA ALA A 126 -12.77 2.04 -6.14
C ALA A 126 -13.52 0.71 -6.29
N SER A 127 -14.68 0.60 -5.65
CA SER A 127 -15.57 -0.54 -5.80
C SER A 127 -16.52 -0.35 -7.01
N PRO A 128 -16.91 -1.43 -7.72
CA PRO A 128 -16.47 -2.82 -7.57
C PRO A 128 -15.13 -3.09 -8.26
N HIS A 129 -14.27 -3.89 -7.62
CA HIS A 129 -12.99 -4.29 -8.22
C HIS A 129 -12.62 -5.74 -7.88
N LYS A 130 -12.88 -6.65 -8.83
CA LYS A 130 -12.70 -8.11 -8.65
C LYS A 130 -11.28 -8.47 -8.16
N GLY A 131 -10.25 -7.86 -8.76
CA GLY A 131 -8.86 -8.10 -8.38
C GLY A 131 -8.60 -7.70 -6.92
N ALA A 132 -9.13 -6.55 -6.48
CA ALA A 132 -8.90 -6.06 -5.12
C ALA A 132 -9.67 -6.91 -4.10
N SER A 133 -10.88 -7.37 -4.44
CA SER A 133 -11.63 -8.33 -3.62
C SER A 133 -10.89 -9.66 -3.45
N GLN A 134 -10.24 -10.17 -4.49
CA GLN A 134 -9.40 -11.37 -4.42
C GLN A 134 -8.16 -11.14 -3.53
N VAL A 135 -7.49 -9.99 -3.67
CA VAL A 135 -6.35 -9.63 -2.79
C VAL A 135 -6.79 -9.50 -1.34
N ARG A 136 -7.96 -8.91 -1.07
CA ARG A 136 -8.55 -8.86 0.28
C ARG A 136 -8.77 -10.26 0.86
N GLN A 137 -9.24 -11.23 0.05
CA GLN A 137 -9.39 -12.61 0.49
C GLN A 137 -8.03 -13.26 0.80
N LEU A 138 -7.01 -13.04 -0.05
CA LEU A 138 -5.66 -13.52 0.23
C LEU A 138 -5.10 -12.94 1.55
N GLY A 139 -5.26 -11.64 1.79
CA GLY A 139 -4.87 -11.02 3.06
C GLY A 139 -5.62 -11.59 4.27
N PHE A 140 -6.91 -11.89 4.12
CA PHE A 140 -7.72 -12.55 5.15
C PHE A 140 -7.22 -13.96 5.49
N PHE A 141 -6.76 -14.73 4.50
CA PHE A 141 -6.17 -16.04 4.71
C PHE A 141 -4.78 -15.93 5.31
N ALA A 142 -3.92 -15.07 4.76
CA ALA A 142 -2.55 -14.86 5.25
C ALA A 142 -2.52 -14.51 6.74
N ARG A 143 -3.42 -13.61 7.20
CA ARG A 143 -3.50 -13.20 8.61
C ARG A 143 -3.84 -14.35 9.59
N ARG A 144 -4.42 -15.46 9.12
CA ARG A 144 -4.80 -16.61 9.95
C ARG A 144 -3.78 -17.75 9.94
N ARG A 145 -2.61 -17.48 9.40
CA ARG A 145 -1.56 -18.48 9.19
C ARG A 145 -0.30 -17.98 9.88
N PRO A 146 0.44 -18.88 10.55
CA PRO A 146 1.64 -18.50 11.30
C PRO A 146 2.78 -18.03 10.38
N ASP A 147 2.80 -18.48 9.13
CA ASP A 147 3.88 -18.20 8.20
C ASP A 147 3.43 -18.27 6.73
N ASN A 148 4.34 -17.90 5.82
CA ASN A 148 4.10 -17.97 4.38
C ASN A 148 3.84 -19.41 3.92
N THR A 149 4.59 -20.41 4.40
CA THR A 149 4.46 -21.81 3.95
C THR A 149 3.06 -22.36 4.17
N SER A 150 2.53 -22.21 5.38
CA SER A 150 1.17 -22.61 5.77
C SER A 150 0.09 -21.81 5.04
N PHE A 151 0.33 -20.53 4.76
CA PHE A 151 -0.54 -19.74 3.89
C PHE A 151 -0.59 -20.29 2.46
N ARG A 152 0.56 -20.59 1.86
CA ARG A 152 0.64 -21.14 0.49
C ARG A 152 0.00 -22.51 0.39
N ALA A 153 0.26 -23.39 1.34
CA ALA A 153 -0.37 -24.71 1.43
C ALA A 153 -1.89 -24.56 1.42
N TYR A 154 -2.43 -23.74 2.31
CA TYR A 154 -3.88 -23.51 2.41
C TYR A 154 -4.49 -22.93 1.14
N VAL A 155 -3.85 -21.95 0.49
CA VAL A 155 -4.38 -21.39 -0.76
C VAL A 155 -4.39 -22.45 -1.87
N GLY A 156 -3.41 -23.35 -1.88
CA GLY A 156 -3.29 -24.44 -2.84
C GLY A 156 -4.21 -25.64 -2.60
N GLU A 157 -4.73 -25.81 -1.38
CA GLU A 157 -5.61 -26.93 -1.02
C GLU A 157 -6.86 -27.00 -1.92
N PRO A 158 -7.22 -28.21 -2.42
CA PRO A 158 -8.46 -28.41 -3.15
C PRO A 158 -9.66 -27.91 -2.33
N MET A 159 -10.55 -27.16 -2.98
CA MET A 159 -11.79 -26.61 -2.39
C MET A 159 -11.61 -25.58 -1.26
N ALA A 160 -10.40 -25.34 -0.75
CA ALA A 160 -10.16 -24.31 0.27
C ALA A 160 -10.36 -22.88 -0.27
N THR A 161 -10.06 -22.67 -1.56
CA THR A 161 -10.18 -21.38 -2.24
C THR A 161 -10.76 -21.53 -3.65
N SER A 162 -11.19 -20.42 -4.26
CA SER A 162 -11.57 -20.41 -5.67
C SER A 162 -10.35 -20.37 -6.59
N ARG A 163 -10.50 -20.87 -7.83
CA ARG A 163 -9.46 -20.77 -8.88
C ARG A 163 -8.98 -19.33 -9.09
N ASP A 164 -9.92 -18.40 -9.03
CA ASP A 164 -9.70 -16.97 -9.17
C ASP A 164 -8.78 -16.39 -8.10
N VAL A 165 -8.94 -16.81 -6.84
CA VAL A 165 -8.09 -16.39 -5.72
C VAL A 165 -6.68 -16.97 -5.87
N ARG A 166 -6.56 -18.26 -6.24
CA ARG A 166 -5.25 -18.89 -6.52
C ARG A 166 -4.52 -18.20 -7.67
N THR A 167 -5.23 -17.90 -8.75
CA THR A 167 -4.66 -17.20 -9.91
C THR A 167 -4.19 -15.79 -9.51
N ARG A 168 -4.97 -15.10 -8.67
CA ARG A 168 -4.55 -13.78 -8.15
C ARG A 168 -3.27 -13.86 -7.32
N LEU A 169 -3.09 -14.93 -6.55
CA LEU A 169 -1.86 -15.14 -5.79
C LEU A 169 -0.65 -15.21 -6.73
N GLY A 170 -0.75 -15.99 -7.82
CA GLY A 170 0.31 -16.04 -8.84
C GLY A 170 0.60 -14.68 -9.50
N HIS A 171 -0.43 -13.88 -9.77
CA HIS A 171 -0.23 -12.51 -10.28
C HIS A 171 0.48 -11.58 -9.29
N LEU A 172 0.19 -11.71 -7.99
CA LEU A 172 0.87 -10.97 -6.94
C LEU A 172 2.32 -11.42 -6.82
N ASP A 173 2.60 -12.72 -6.84
CA ASP A 173 3.97 -13.26 -6.76
C ASP A 173 4.84 -12.73 -7.90
N ALA A 174 4.34 -12.78 -9.12
CA ALA A 174 5.04 -12.23 -10.28
C ALA A 174 5.27 -10.72 -10.16
N ALA A 175 4.29 -9.98 -9.63
CA ALA A 175 4.41 -8.53 -9.45
C ALA A 175 5.42 -8.17 -8.34
N VAL A 176 5.41 -8.91 -7.22
CA VAL A 176 6.36 -8.73 -6.12
C VAL A 176 7.78 -9.09 -6.57
N ALA A 177 7.97 -10.21 -7.29
CA ALA A 177 9.29 -10.59 -7.81
C ALA A 177 9.89 -9.50 -8.73
N LYS A 178 9.04 -8.92 -9.60
CA LYS A 178 9.44 -7.81 -10.45
C LYS A 178 9.75 -6.54 -9.65
N ALA A 179 8.94 -6.23 -8.64
CA ALA A 179 9.17 -5.09 -7.75
C ALA A 179 10.46 -5.24 -6.94
N VAL A 180 10.77 -6.43 -6.40
CA VAL A 180 12.04 -6.72 -5.72
C VAL A 180 13.22 -6.49 -6.66
N THR A 181 13.15 -7.02 -7.88
CA THR A 181 14.21 -6.81 -8.89
C THR A 181 14.43 -5.32 -9.16
N GLN A 182 13.34 -4.56 -9.34
CA GLN A 182 13.40 -3.12 -9.56
C GLN A 182 13.94 -2.36 -8.35
N ALA A 183 13.51 -2.71 -7.13
CA ALA A 183 13.99 -2.10 -5.88
C ALA A 183 15.49 -2.37 -5.67
N CYS A 184 15.96 -3.59 -5.90
CA CYS A 184 17.39 -3.93 -5.83
C CYS A 184 18.22 -3.12 -6.82
N VAL A 185 17.75 -2.96 -8.07
CA VAL A 185 18.42 -2.10 -9.07
C VAL A 185 18.48 -0.65 -8.62
N LEU A 186 17.38 -0.13 -8.07
CA LEU A 186 17.33 1.24 -7.55
C LEU A 186 18.28 1.45 -6.37
N LEU A 187 18.39 0.48 -5.45
CA LEU A 187 19.31 0.55 -4.32
C LEU A 187 20.78 0.39 -4.76
N ALA A 188 21.08 -0.51 -5.69
CA ALA A 188 22.42 -0.71 -6.23
C ALA A 188 22.90 0.51 -7.04
N GLY A 189 21.99 1.22 -7.72
CA GLY A 189 22.28 2.48 -8.42
C GLY A 189 22.46 3.70 -7.51
N GLN A 190 22.20 3.58 -6.20
CA GLN A 190 22.34 4.66 -5.21
C GLN A 190 23.57 4.51 -4.29
N GLY A 191 24.35 3.43 -4.45
CA GLY A 191 25.62 3.23 -3.72
C GLY A 191 25.80 1.79 -3.26
N SER A 192 27.01 1.27 -3.47
CA SER A 192 27.48 -0.05 -3.06
C SER A 192 27.26 -0.30 -1.56
N GLY A 193 26.14 -0.94 -1.20
CA GLY A 193 25.84 -1.40 0.15
C GLY A 193 25.19 -2.78 0.08
N THR A 194 25.99 -3.81 0.32
CA THR A 194 25.58 -5.22 0.33
C THR A 194 24.43 -5.46 1.32
N LEU A 195 23.27 -5.91 0.82
CA LEU A 195 22.26 -6.59 1.62
C LEU A 195 22.36 -8.08 1.33
N ALA A 196 22.85 -8.85 2.31
CA ALA A 196 22.77 -10.29 2.31
C ALA A 196 21.33 -10.69 2.66
N PHE A 197 20.70 -11.47 1.78
CA PHE A 197 19.45 -12.18 2.05
C PHE A 197 19.73 -13.46 2.85
#